data_AF-J3NHY3-F1
#
_entry.id   AF-J3NHY3-F1
#
_cell.length_a   1.000
_cell.length_b   1.000
_cell.length_c   1.000
_cell.angle_alpha   90.00
_cell.angle_beta   90.00
_cell.angle_gamma   90.00
#
_symmetry.space_group_name_H-M   'P 1'
#
loop_
_entity.id
_entity.type
_entity.pdbx_description
1 polymer ?
#
loop_
_entity_poly.entity_id
_entity_poly.type
_entity_poly.pdbx_seq_one_letter_code
_entity_poly.pdbx_strand_id
1 'polypeptide(L)'
;MARIRVDIYSDTGCPWCYIGNKYLDLAIEQYSIRHPDAVFELAWHPFFLFPNAKVSGYNRADLYHKIMGPDRAAGWFRSLDAAAGPLGIRFDWSGRTGHTSDSHKLLLRASDLGRAASLRIGGGLLQQQQQQQQQQQQQQQQQQQQQQQQQQPGTAADQPSSDDGEATSYPSPPRDDGDDDDDDGEDGDDDDEDGDDDRGDDNNTNNTNNTNTNYNHSNNSAPLRRLLRHVFEGSFERGRDVSDRAFLAEAAVAAGVAADTADALGWLDHPGSAARLAAGTATASAGAPGVAAVPSFVVQGKFKVGGAQPPDVFLALFDRLGGEGKA
;
A
#
# COMPACT_ATOMS: atom_id res chain seq x y z
N MET A 1 -3.81 -2.47 17.82
CA MET A 1 -3.81 -2.47 16.34
C MET A 1 -3.46 -3.87 15.86
N ALA A 2 -4.29 -4.49 15.02
CA ALA A 2 -3.99 -5.82 14.50
C ALA A 2 -3.05 -5.69 13.30
N ARG A 3 -1.81 -6.18 13.44
CA ARG A 3 -0.85 -6.30 12.33
C ARG A 3 -0.88 -7.73 11.81
N ILE A 4 -1.35 -7.93 10.59
CA ILE A 4 -1.55 -9.24 9.99
C ILE A 4 -0.55 -9.41 8.85
N ARG A 5 0.44 -10.29 9.04
CA ARG A 5 1.36 -10.69 7.97
C ARG A 5 0.75 -11.82 7.14
N VAL A 6 0.83 -11.71 5.82
CA VAL A 6 0.43 -12.75 4.86
C VAL A 6 1.57 -13.01 3.89
N ASP A 7 2.12 -14.21 3.93
CA ASP A 7 3.12 -14.72 3.00
C ASP A 7 2.39 -15.40 1.82
N ILE A 8 2.59 -14.87 0.61
CA ILE A 8 1.90 -15.26 -0.63
C ILE A 8 2.84 -16.11 -1.48
N TYR A 9 2.53 -17.41 -1.60
CA TYR A 9 3.25 -18.35 -2.47
C TYR A 9 2.46 -18.52 -3.75
N SER A 10 3.01 -18.06 -4.86
CA SER A 10 2.25 -17.90 -6.10
C SER A 10 3.15 -17.81 -7.33
N ASP A 11 2.59 -18.17 -8.48
CA ASP A 11 3.20 -17.98 -9.80
C ASP A 11 2.33 -17.03 -10.64
N THR A 12 2.95 -16.07 -11.32
CA THR A 12 2.27 -15.17 -12.27
C THR A 12 1.80 -15.87 -13.54
N GLY A 13 2.30 -17.07 -13.82
CA GLY A 13 1.83 -17.95 -14.89
C GLY A 13 0.69 -18.88 -14.46
N CYS A 14 0.12 -18.73 -13.25
CA CYS A 14 -0.95 -19.60 -12.75
C CYS A 14 -2.30 -18.87 -12.69
N PRO A 15 -3.33 -19.31 -13.42
CA PRO A 15 -4.65 -18.66 -13.40
C PRO A 15 -5.37 -18.85 -12.06
N TRP A 16 -5.19 -19.98 -11.38
CA TRP A 16 -5.69 -20.17 -10.02
C TRP A 16 -5.03 -19.23 -9.02
N CYS A 17 -3.76 -18.86 -9.24
CA CYS A 17 -3.12 -17.83 -8.43
C CYS A 17 -3.75 -16.46 -8.62
N TYR A 18 -4.18 -16.13 -9.84
CA TYR A 18 -4.90 -14.88 -10.07
C TYR A 18 -6.19 -14.81 -9.25
N ILE A 19 -7.03 -15.84 -9.36
CA ILE A 19 -8.29 -15.96 -8.59
C ILE A 19 -8.02 -15.89 -7.09
N GLY A 20 -7.04 -16.64 -6.58
CA GLY A 20 -6.70 -16.65 -5.16
C GLY A 20 -6.22 -15.30 -4.64
N ASN A 21 -5.38 -14.59 -5.40
CA ASN A 21 -4.94 -13.24 -5.02
C ASN A 21 -6.11 -12.24 -5.04
N LYS A 22 -7.04 -12.34 -6.00
CA LYS A 22 -8.25 -11.50 -6.04
C LYS A 22 -9.14 -11.75 -4.81
N TYR A 23 -9.32 -13.01 -4.40
CA TYR A 23 -10.07 -13.32 -3.17
C TYR A 23 -9.37 -12.79 -1.91
N LEU A 24 -8.05 -12.92 -1.80
CA LEU A 24 -7.28 -12.31 -0.71
C LEU A 24 -7.46 -10.79 -0.69
N ASP A 25 -7.38 -10.13 -1.85
CA ASP A 25 -7.56 -8.68 -1.96
C ASP A 25 -8.94 -8.23 -1.48
N LEU A 26 -10.00 -8.93 -1.87
CA LEU A 26 -11.37 -8.67 -1.41
C LEU A 26 -11.50 -8.89 0.11
N ALA A 27 -10.90 -9.94 0.65
CA ALA A 27 -10.93 -10.20 2.09
C ALA A 27 -10.21 -9.09 2.88
N ILE A 28 -9.05 -8.64 2.40
CA ILE A 28 -8.31 -7.52 3.01
C ILE A 28 -9.16 -6.25 2.99
N GLU A 29 -9.78 -5.92 1.85
CA GLU A 29 -10.63 -4.75 1.71
C GLU A 29 -11.83 -4.79 2.68
N GLN A 30 -12.56 -5.90 2.68
CA GLN A 30 -13.71 -6.09 3.57
C GLN A 30 -13.32 -6.06 5.05
N TYR A 31 -12.16 -6.62 5.40
CA TYR A 31 -11.65 -6.57 6.78
C TYR A 31 -11.24 -5.14 7.16
N SER A 32 -10.54 -4.41 6.28
CA SER A 32 -10.10 -3.04 6.54
C SER A 32 -11.26 -2.06 6.69
N ILE A 33 -12.39 -2.27 6.00
CA ILE A 33 -13.62 -1.47 6.21
C ILE A 33 -14.13 -1.62 7.66
N ARG A 34 -14.09 -2.84 8.21
CA ARG A 34 -14.52 -3.13 9.59
C ARG A 34 -13.48 -2.76 10.64
N HIS A 35 -12.21 -2.74 10.25
CA HIS A 35 -11.06 -2.54 11.11
C HIS A 35 -10.07 -1.54 10.46
N PRO A 36 -10.38 -0.24 10.47
CA PRO A 36 -9.56 0.77 9.78
C PRO A 36 -8.12 0.85 10.31
N ASP A 37 -7.90 0.48 11.57
CA ASP A 37 -6.56 0.45 12.19
C ASP A 37 -5.78 -0.85 11.92
N ALA A 38 -6.34 -1.78 11.14
CA ALA A 38 -5.65 -3.02 10.80
C ALA A 38 -4.61 -2.78 9.71
N VAL A 39 -3.39 -3.29 9.95
CA VAL A 39 -2.27 -3.16 9.02
C VAL A 39 -1.95 -4.53 8.44
N PHE A 40 -2.01 -4.67 7.12
CA PHE A 40 -1.60 -5.87 6.42
C PHE A 40 -0.19 -5.74 5.86
N GLU A 41 0.62 -6.77 6.13
CA GLU A 41 1.97 -6.89 5.58
C GLU A 41 2.03 -8.08 4.64
N LEU A 42 2.19 -7.80 3.35
CA LEU A 42 2.22 -8.83 2.33
C LEU A 42 3.65 -9.12 1.91
N ALA A 43 4.03 -10.39 1.92
CA ALA A 43 5.33 -10.87 1.47
C ALA A 43 5.16 -11.81 0.27
N TRP A 44 5.85 -11.51 -0.83
CA TRP A 44 5.82 -12.35 -2.03
C TRP A 44 6.87 -13.47 -1.97
N HIS A 45 6.43 -14.69 -2.23
CA HIS A 45 7.26 -15.90 -2.32
C HIS A 45 7.11 -16.52 -3.71
N PRO A 46 8.11 -16.37 -4.59
CA PRO A 46 8.07 -16.92 -5.94
C PRO A 46 7.91 -18.44 -5.92
N PHE A 47 6.98 -18.95 -6.71
CA PHE A 47 6.86 -20.37 -7.03
C PHE A 47 6.90 -20.53 -8.55
N PHE A 48 7.77 -21.39 -9.06
CA PHE A 48 7.86 -21.65 -10.49
C PHE A 48 7.09 -22.92 -10.85
N LEU A 49 5.97 -22.77 -11.56
CA LEU A 49 5.27 -23.91 -12.17
C LEU A 49 6.09 -24.52 -13.31
N PHE A 50 6.75 -23.66 -14.09
CA PHE A 50 7.56 -24.06 -15.25
C PHE A 50 8.96 -23.44 -15.17
N PRO A 51 9.85 -23.94 -14.29
CA PRO A 51 11.17 -23.35 -14.04
C PRO A 51 12.11 -23.37 -15.26
N ASN A 52 11.78 -24.16 -16.28
CA ASN A 52 12.55 -24.27 -17.53
C ASN A 52 11.79 -23.70 -18.74
N ALA A 53 10.72 -22.93 -18.51
CA ALA A 53 9.98 -22.29 -19.59
C ALA A 53 10.88 -21.31 -20.37
N LYS A 54 10.67 -21.21 -21.68
CA LYS A 54 11.31 -20.17 -22.50
C LYS A 54 10.55 -18.85 -22.37
N VAL A 55 11.27 -17.73 -22.52
CA VAL A 55 10.65 -16.40 -22.71
C VAL A 55 9.84 -16.42 -24.00
N SER A 56 8.61 -15.92 -23.91
CA SER A 56 7.62 -15.93 -24.97
C SER A 56 7.59 -17.25 -25.73
N GLY A 57 7.64 -18.36 -25.02
CA GLY A 57 7.88 -19.68 -25.61
C GLY A 57 6.64 -20.37 -26.16
N TYR A 58 5.46 -19.99 -25.68
CA TYR A 58 4.26 -20.82 -25.79
C TYR A 58 3.04 -19.97 -26.13
N ASN A 59 2.12 -20.52 -26.92
CA ASN A 59 0.74 -20.06 -26.90
C ASN A 59 0.12 -20.47 -25.55
N ARG A 60 -0.64 -19.57 -24.92
CA ARG A 60 -1.16 -19.77 -23.56
C ARG A 60 -2.12 -20.95 -23.46
N ALA A 61 -3.13 -21.02 -24.31
CA ALA A 61 -4.10 -22.14 -24.31
C ALA A 61 -3.38 -23.48 -24.59
N ASP A 62 -2.49 -23.50 -25.57
CA ASP A 62 -1.76 -24.71 -25.97
C ASP A 62 -0.84 -25.24 -24.88
N LEU A 63 -0.25 -24.34 -24.06
CA LEU A 63 0.56 -24.74 -22.92
C LEU A 63 -0.25 -25.64 -21.97
N TYR A 64 -1.46 -25.24 -21.59
CA TYR A 64 -2.30 -26.04 -20.70
C TYR A 64 -2.83 -27.29 -21.40
N HIS A 65 -3.25 -27.22 -22.66
CA HIS A 65 -3.58 -28.44 -23.43
C HIS A 65 -2.44 -29.46 -23.41
N LYS A 66 -1.19 -29.01 -23.57
CA LYS A 66 -0.01 -29.88 -23.57
C LYS A 66 0.29 -30.49 -22.20
N ILE A 67 0.09 -29.74 -21.11
CA ILE A 67 0.39 -30.20 -19.75
C ILE A 67 -0.58 -31.30 -19.31
N MET A 68 -1.85 -31.14 -19.61
CA MET A 68 -2.91 -31.93 -18.98
C MET A 68 -3.76 -32.78 -19.95
N GLY A 69 -3.60 -32.58 -21.26
CA GLY A 69 -4.36 -33.23 -22.32
C GLY A 69 -5.66 -32.48 -22.66
N PRO A 70 -6.13 -32.53 -23.92
CA PRO A 70 -7.24 -31.71 -24.41
C PRO A 70 -8.55 -31.95 -23.65
N ASP A 71 -8.89 -33.22 -23.37
CA ASP A 71 -10.15 -33.57 -22.69
C ASP A 71 -10.21 -33.04 -21.26
N ARG A 72 -9.09 -33.15 -20.52
CA ARG A 72 -8.99 -32.64 -19.15
C ARG A 72 -8.96 -31.12 -19.13
N ALA A 73 -8.29 -30.50 -20.10
CA ALA A 73 -8.17 -29.05 -20.21
C ALA A 73 -9.53 -28.37 -20.39
N ALA A 74 -10.42 -28.94 -21.22
CA ALA A 74 -11.76 -28.41 -21.41
C ALA A 74 -12.55 -28.30 -20.09
N GLY A 75 -12.46 -29.32 -19.23
CA GLY A 75 -13.08 -29.28 -17.89
C GLY A 75 -12.43 -28.26 -16.95
N TRP A 76 -11.11 -28.13 -17.01
CA TRP A 76 -10.35 -27.20 -16.18
C TRP A 76 -10.59 -25.73 -16.55
N PHE A 77 -10.68 -25.40 -17.83
CA PHE A 77 -11.06 -24.06 -18.29
C PHE A 77 -12.47 -23.71 -17.79
N ARG A 78 -13.44 -24.62 -17.90
CA ARG A 78 -14.79 -24.41 -17.34
C ARG A 78 -14.77 -24.15 -15.83
N SER A 79 -13.95 -24.89 -15.07
CA SER A 79 -13.80 -24.66 -13.63
C SER A 79 -13.19 -23.30 -13.31
N LEU A 80 -12.21 -22.85 -14.11
CA LEU A 80 -11.64 -21.52 -13.98
C LEU A 80 -12.67 -20.44 -14.26
N ASP A 81 -13.41 -20.54 -15.37
CA ASP A 81 -14.44 -19.57 -15.73
C ASP A 81 -15.56 -19.50 -14.68
N ALA A 82 -15.98 -20.64 -14.14
CA ALA A 82 -16.98 -20.69 -13.07
C ALA A 82 -16.50 -20.01 -11.78
N ALA A 83 -15.22 -20.18 -11.42
CA ALA A 83 -14.64 -19.56 -10.24
C ALA A 83 -14.30 -18.06 -10.45
N ALA A 84 -13.96 -17.68 -11.68
CA ALA A 84 -13.59 -16.32 -12.08
C ALA A 84 -14.81 -15.41 -12.34
N GLY A 85 -15.92 -15.98 -12.83
CA GLY A 85 -17.13 -15.23 -13.17
C GLY A 85 -17.66 -14.32 -12.05
N PRO A 86 -17.84 -14.82 -10.81
CA PRO A 86 -18.26 -13.98 -9.67
C PRO A 86 -17.26 -12.87 -9.29
N LEU A 87 -15.99 -13.02 -9.69
CA LEU A 87 -14.95 -12.02 -9.49
C LEU A 87 -14.87 -10.98 -10.61
N GLY A 88 -15.71 -11.11 -11.64
CA GLY A 88 -15.66 -10.28 -12.85
C GLY A 88 -14.45 -10.56 -13.74
N ILE A 89 -13.69 -11.62 -13.46
CA ILE A 89 -12.51 -11.98 -14.25
C ILE A 89 -12.97 -12.68 -15.52
N ARG A 90 -12.51 -12.19 -16.68
CA ARG A 90 -12.74 -12.84 -17.97
C ARG A 90 -11.40 -13.25 -18.58
N PHE A 91 -11.15 -14.56 -18.61
CA PHE A 91 -9.90 -15.07 -19.14
C PHE A 91 -9.81 -14.89 -20.66
N ASP A 92 -8.74 -14.21 -21.09
CA ASP A 92 -8.22 -14.22 -22.45
C ASP A 92 -7.10 -15.25 -22.55
N TRP A 93 -7.45 -16.42 -23.10
CA TRP A 93 -6.51 -17.52 -23.36
C TRP A 93 -5.72 -17.34 -24.66
N SER A 94 -5.94 -16.24 -25.38
CA SER A 94 -5.14 -15.88 -26.55
C SER A 94 -3.74 -15.42 -26.16
N GLY A 95 -2.90 -15.15 -27.14
CA GLY A 95 -1.57 -14.58 -26.92
C GLY A 95 -0.50 -15.57 -26.45
N ARG A 96 0.66 -15.00 -26.14
CA ARG A 96 1.87 -15.74 -25.75
C ARG A 96 2.06 -15.72 -24.24
N THR A 97 2.83 -16.69 -23.76
CA THR A 97 3.29 -16.77 -22.37
C THR A 97 4.69 -17.38 -22.32
N GLY A 98 5.36 -17.25 -21.18
CA GLY A 98 6.73 -17.72 -21.01
C GLY A 98 7.19 -17.75 -19.56
N HIS A 99 8.51 -17.64 -19.39
CA HIS A 99 9.16 -17.71 -18.10
C HIS A 99 8.76 -16.56 -17.16
N THR A 100 8.55 -16.85 -15.88
CA THR A 100 8.01 -15.90 -14.88
C THR A 100 9.08 -15.29 -13.98
N SER A 101 10.36 -15.44 -14.31
CA SER A 101 11.46 -14.86 -13.51
C SER A 101 11.38 -13.35 -13.39
N ASP A 102 11.09 -12.65 -14.49
CA ASP A 102 11.16 -11.19 -14.51
C ASP A 102 9.96 -10.57 -13.79
N SER A 103 8.78 -11.16 -13.93
CA SER A 103 7.62 -10.78 -13.13
C SER A 103 7.88 -11.02 -11.64
N HIS A 104 8.50 -12.15 -11.27
CA HIS A 104 8.89 -12.42 -9.88
C HIS A 104 9.92 -11.41 -9.34
N LYS A 105 10.93 -11.03 -10.12
CA LYS A 105 11.92 -10.01 -9.70
C LYS A 105 11.25 -8.67 -9.36
N LEU A 106 10.26 -8.24 -10.16
CA LEU A 106 9.54 -6.99 -9.91
C LEU A 106 8.59 -7.12 -8.72
N LEU A 107 7.92 -8.26 -8.54
CA LEU A 107 7.07 -8.52 -7.37
C LEU A 107 7.86 -8.57 -6.06
N LEU A 108 9.08 -9.12 -6.09
CA LEU A 108 9.99 -9.06 -4.95
C LEU A 108 10.41 -7.62 -4.65
N ARG A 109 10.76 -6.82 -5.66
CA ARG A 109 11.03 -5.38 -5.50
C ARG A 109 9.84 -4.65 -4.88
N ALA A 110 8.62 -4.92 -5.37
CA ALA A 110 7.39 -4.34 -4.84
C ALA A 110 7.13 -4.75 -3.38
N SER A 111 7.39 -6.01 -3.02
CA SER A 111 7.29 -6.51 -1.65
C SER A 111 8.30 -5.83 -0.72
N ASP A 112 9.54 -5.65 -1.16
CA ASP A 112 10.59 -4.98 -0.38
C ASP A 112 10.27 -3.48 -0.18
N LEU A 113 9.74 -2.79 -1.21
CA LEU A 113 9.26 -1.42 -1.11
C LEU A 113 8.11 -1.28 -0.11
N GLY A 114 7.12 -2.19 -0.16
CA GLY A 114 6.00 -2.21 0.77
C GLY A 114 6.46 -2.42 2.22
N ARG A 115 7.39 -3.36 2.44
CA ARG A 115 8.00 -3.59 3.77
C ARG A 115 8.75 -2.36 4.27
N ALA A 116 9.53 -1.70 3.41
CA ALA A 116 10.24 -0.49 3.77
C ALA A 116 9.27 0.65 4.15
N ALA A 117 8.15 0.79 3.42
CA ALA A 117 7.10 1.75 3.77
C ALA A 117 6.45 1.43 5.12
N SER A 118 6.08 0.17 5.38
CA SER A 118 5.52 -0.26 6.67
C SER A 118 6.46 0.04 7.84
N LEU A 119 7.75 -0.21 7.70
CA LEU A 119 8.74 0.05 8.75
C LEU A 119 8.88 1.55 9.07
N ARG A 120 8.86 2.41 8.05
CA ARG A 120 8.90 3.87 8.24
C ARG A 120 7.66 4.37 9.00
N ILE A 121 6.49 3.89 8.62
CA ILE A 121 5.22 4.28 9.26
C ILE A 121 5.19 3.80 10.72
N GLY A 122 5.58 2.54 10.98
CA GLY A 122 5.68 2.03 12.34
C GLY A 122 6.66 2.83 13.21
N GLY A 123 7.81 3.22 12.66
CA GLY A 123 8.78 4.08 13.34
C GLY A 123 8.23 5.48 13.66
N GLY A 124 7.54 6.10 12.70
CA GLY A 124 6.91 7.42 12.89
C GLY A 124 5.82 7.42 13.97
N LEU A 125 4.95 6.40 13.98
CA LEU A 125 3.92 6.21 15.00
C LEU A 125 4.50 6.04 16.41
N LEU A 126 5.56 5.25 16.56
CA LEU A 126 6.26 5.08 17.84
C LEU A 126 6.85 6.40 18.34
N GLN A 127 7.46 7.18 17.45
CA GLN A 127 8.04 8.48 17.80
C GLN A 127 6.96 9.48 18.22
N GLN A 128 5.82 9.51 17.52
CA GLN A 128 4.68 10.35 17.90
C GLN A 128 4.12 9.97 19.27
N GLN A 129 4.01 8.68 19.57
CA GLN A 129 3.53 8.21 20.87
C GLN A 129 4.47 8.61 22.01
N GLN A 130 5.80 8.54 21.79
CA GLN A 130 6.79 9.01 22.78
C GLN A 130 6.69 10.52 23.02
N GLN A 131 6.49 11.32 21.97
CA GLN A 131 6.30 12.77 22.11
C GLN A 131 5.04 13.10 22.90
N GLN A 132 3.93 12.41 22.65
CA GLN A 132 2.69 12.60 23.42
C GLN A 132 2.88 12.26 24.91
N GLN A 133 3.59 11.17 25.23
CA GLN A 133 3.89 10.81 26.62
C GLN A 133 4.77 11.87 27.30
N GLN A 134 5.77 12.41 26.60
CA GLN A 134 6.60 13.49 27.14
C GLN A 134 5.79 14.77 27.40
N GLN A 135 4.90 15.15 26.48
CA GLN A 135 4.03 16.31 26.65
C GLN A 135 3.08 16.13 27.85
N GLN A 136 2.51 14.94 28.03
CA GLN A 136 1.66 14.63 29.20
C GLN A 136 2.45 14.72 30.51
N GLN A 137 3.69 14.22 30.55
CA GLN A 137 4.56 14.34 31.73
C GLN A 137 4.88 15.80 32.05
N GLN A 138 5.18 16.62 31.04
CA GLN A 138 5.44 18.05 31.22
C GLN A 138 4.20 18.78 31.76
N GLN A 139 3.01 18.50 31.23
CA GLN A 139 1.77 19.08 31.72
C GLN A 139 1.48 18.69 33.18
N GLN A 140 1.71 17.43 33.55
CA GLN A 140 1.56 16.97 34.94
C GLN A 140 2.54 17.68 35.88
N GLN A 141 3.80 17.86 35.48
CA GLN A 141 4.79 18.59 36.27
C GLN A 141 4.39 20.07 36.45
N GLN A 142 3.91 20.73 35.40
CA GLN A 142 3.44 22.12 35.49
C GLN A 142 2.23 22.24 36.43
N GLN A 143 1.28 21.32 36.37
CA GLN A 143 0.13 21.30 37.28
C GLN A 143 0.56 21.09 38.74
N GLN A 144 1.51 20.20 39.00
CA GLN A 144 2.05 20.00 40.36
C GLN A 144 2.77 21.25 40.87
N GLN A 145 3.54 21.94 40.04
CA GLN A 145 4.20 23.20 40.42
C GLN A 145 3.18 24.30 40.74
N GLN A 146 2.11 24.43 39.93
CA GLN A 146 1.04 25.39 40.19
C GLN A 146 0.30 25.08 41.50
N GLN A 147 0.03 23.81 41.79
CA GLN A 147 -0.59 23.40 43.06
C GLN A 147 0.32 23.68 44.26
N GLN A 148 1.63 23.48 44.14
CA GLN A 148 2.60 23.81 45.20
C GLN A 148 2.69 25.32 45.46
N GLN A 149 2.63 26.15 44.41
CA GLN A 149 2.62 27.61 44.55
C GLN A 149 1.34 28.12 45.22
N GLN A 150 0.18 27.48 44.96
CA GLN A 150 -1.09 27.83 45.61
C GLN A 150 -1.17 27.38 47.08
N GLN A 151 -0.32 26.45 47.51
CA GLN A 151 -0.28 25.94 48.89
C GLN A 151 0.75 26.65 49.79
N GLN A 152 1.54 27.61 49.27
CA GLN A 152 2.36 28.46 50.12
C GLN A 152 1.46 29.49 50.84
N PRO A 153 1.40 29.50 52.18
CA PRO A 153 0.65 30.53 52.89
C PRO A 153 1.33 31.86 52.62
N GLY A 154 0.56 32.82 52.08
CA GLY A 154 1.02 34.19 51.95
C GLY A 154 1.47 34.69 53.33
N THR A 155 2.76 34.89 53.51
CA THR A 155 3.28 35.70 54.62
C THR A 155 2.82 37.11 54.34
N ALA A 156 1.68 37.50 54.91
CA ALA A 156 1.29 38.89 55.03
C ALA A 156 2.45 39.62 55.73
N ALA A 157 3.13 40.48 54.99
CA ALA A 157 4.18 41.33 55.53
C ALA A 157 3.54 42.27 56.55
N ASP A 158 3.89 42.05 57.81
CA ASP A 158 3.58 42.92 58.94
C ASP A 158 4.38 44.22 58.75
N GLN A 159 3.68 45.33 58.50
CA GLN A 159 4.29 46.66 58.41
C GLN A 159 4.46 47.23 59.82
N PRO A 160 5.64 47.76 60.21
CA PRO A 160 5.73 48.70 61.30
C PRO A 160 5.64 50.14 60.77
N SER A 161 4.78 50.91 61.41
CA SER A 161 4.63 52.37 61.26
C SER A 161 5.80 53.14 61.91
N SER A 162 6.31 54.17 61.24
CA SER A 162 6.64 55.48 61.85
C SER A 162 7.14 56.49 60.81
N ASP A 163 6.35 57.56 60.66
CA ASP A 163 6.66 58.99 60.64
C ASP A 163 7.94 59.61 60.03
N ASP A 164 7.66 60.81 59.47
CA ASP A 164 8.49 62.01 59.25
C ASP A 164 9.51 62.11 58.09
N GLY A 165 9.25 63.10 57.20
CA GLY A 165 10.30 64.08 56.85
C GLY A 165 10.64 64.34 55.37
N GLU A 166 9.90 65.26 54.75
CA GLU A 166 10.37 66.37 53.87
C GLU A 166 11.01 66.15 52.46
N ALA A 167 10.27 66.68 51.46
CA ALA A 167 10.66 67.45 50.26
C ALA A 167 11.77 66.93 49.31
N THR A 168 11.56 66.86 47.99
CA THR A 168 11.40 68.01 47.06
C THR A 168 11.18 67.55 45.61
N SER A 169 10.58 68.44 44.80
CA SER A 169 10.80 68.65 43.36
C SER A 169 10.13 67.76 42.30
N TYR A 170 9.12 68.37 41.67
CA TYR A 170 8.64 68.22 40.27
C TYR A 170 9.79 68.32 39.23
N PRO A 171 9.66 67.79 37.98
CA PRO A 171 8.67 68.25 36.98
C PRO A 171 8.00 67.18 36.09
N SER A 172 6.87 67.60 35.49
CA SER A 172 6.08 66.93 34.44
C SER A 172 6.63 67.23 33.01
N PRO A 173 5.90 66.94 31.92
CA PRO A 173 5.87 65.74 31.06
C PRO A 173 6.42 66.06 29.63
N PRO A 174 6.17 65.27 28.57
CA PRO A 174 4.93 65.52 27.82
C PRO A 174 4.27 64.28 27.18
N ARG A 175 3.02 64.52 26.78
CA ARG A 175 2.22 63.75 25.82
C ARG A 175 2.74 64.02 24.42
N ASP A 176 2.58 63.07 23.50
CA ASP A 176 2.58 63.37 22.07
C ASP A 176 1.44 62.57 21.43
N ASP A 177 0.52 63.33 20.86
CA ASP A 177 -0.67 62.93 20.09
C ASP A 177 -0.42 63.44 18.66
N GLY A 178 -0.80 62.67 17.63
CA GLY A 178 -0.91 63.12 16.23
C GLY A 178 -0.32 62.11 15.25
N ASP A 179 -1.11 61.45 14.39
CA ASP A 179 -1.74 61.95 13.14
C ASP A 179 -0.65 62.08 12.05
N ASP A 180 -0.78 61.72 10.77
CA ASP A 180 -1.84 61.30 9.86
C ASP A 180 -1.12 60.93 8.52
N ASP A 181 -1.89 60.54 7.49
CA ASP A 181 -1.56 60.54 6.04
C ASP A 181 -0.63 59.40 5.53
N ASP A 182 -0.75 58.83 4.33
CA ASP A 182 -1.71 58.78 3.22
C ASP A 182 -1.12 57.75 2.21
N ASP A 183 -1.88 57.44 1.14
CA ASP A 183 -1.38 57.04 -0.19
C ASP A 183 -0.75 55.63 -0.37
N ASP A 184 -1.04 54.79 -1.38
CA ASP A 184 -1.78 54.89 -2.63
C ASP A 184 -2.23 53.50 -3.09
N GLY A 185 -3.39 53.42 -3.73
CA GLY A 185 -3.77 52.27 -4.53
C GLY A 185 -3.12 52.29 -5.92
N GLU A 186 -2.93 51.12 -6.51
CA GLU A 186 -3.03 50.95 -7.96
C GLU A 186 -3.80 49.66 -8.26
N ASP A 187 -5.01 49.88 -8.77
CA ASP A 187 -5.75 48.96 -9.63
C ASP A 187 -5.03 48.85 -10.99
N GLY A 188 -5.17 47.70 -11.64
CA GLY A 188 -4.69 47.45 -13.00
C GLY A 188 -5.30 46.18 -13.55
N ASP A 189 -6.50 46.34 -14.10
CA ASP A 189 -7.23 45.43 -14.98
C ASP A 189 -6.46 45.16 -16.31
N ASP A 190 -7.10 44.39 -17.19
CA ASP A 190 -6.79 44.07 -18.60
C ASP A 190 -6.34 42.60 -18.78
N ASP A 191 -6.93 41.76 -19.63
CA ASP A 191 -8.02 41.93 -20.60
C ASP A 191 -8.50 40.52 -21.03
N ASP A 192 -9.74 40.48 -21.47
CA ASP A 192 -10.44 39.39 -22.15
C ASP A 192 -9.72 38.88 -23.42
N GLU A 193 -9.95 37.62 -23.79
CA GLU A 193 -10.24 37.24 -25.19
C GLU A 193 -10.78 35.80 -25.30
N ASP A 194 -12.10 35.73 -25.43
CA ASP A 194 -12.91 34.96 -26.38
C ASP A 194 -12.34 33.75 -27.16
N GLY A 195 -13.18 32.71 -27.26
CA GLY A 195 -13.64 32.28 -28.58
C GLY A 195 -13.32 30.86 -29.06
N ASP A 196 -14.36 30.04 -29.05
CA ASP A 196 -14.79 29.10 -30.10
C ASP A 196 -14.09 27.73 -30.33
N ASP A 197 -14.89 26.70 -30.03
CA ASP A 197 -15.31 25.59 -30.92
C ASP A 197 -14.32 25.05 -31.97
N ASP A 198 -14.04 23.74 -31.92
CA ASP A 198 -14.57 22.70 -32.83
C ASP A 198 -13.70 21.42 -32.86
N ARG A 199 -14.39 20.26 -32.82
CA ARG A 199 -14.03 18.95 -33.43
C ARG A 199 -12.79 18.17 -32.96
N GLY A 200 -13.06 17.17 -32.13
CA GLY A 200 -13.01 15.76 -32.55
C GLY A 200 -11.69 15.00 -32.39
N ASP A 201 -11.62 14.10 -31.40
CA ASP A 201 -11.38 12.66 -31.66
C ASP A 201 -11.73 11.84 -30.40
N ASP A 202 -13.02 11.68 -30.18
CA ASP A 202 -13.63 10.75 -29.24
C ASP A 202 -13.52 9.31 -29.78
N ASN A 203 -12.34 8.71 -29.65
CA ASN A 203 -12.22 7.25 -29.77
C ASN A 203 -12.63 6.56 -28.46
N ASN A 204 -13.94 6.66 -28.25
CA ASN A 204 -14.80 5.78 -27.50
C ASN A 204 -14.55 4.30 -27.88
N THR A 205 -13.88 3.56 -27.01
CA THR A 205 -14.16 2.13 -26.82
C THR A 205 -14.73 1.92 -25.42
N ASN A 206 -16.02 2.20 -25.33
CA ASN A 206 -16.92 1.95 -24.22
C ASN A 206 -16.77 0.54 -23.60
N ASN A 207 -16.63 0.57 -22.28
CA ASN A 207 -17.48 -0.17 -21.34
C ASN A 207 -17.41 -1.71 -21.35
N THR A 208 -16.72 -2.26 -20.36
CA THR A 208 -17.40 -3.21 -19.46
C THR A 208 -17.10 -2.83 -18.00
N ASN A 209 -18.16 -2.51 -17.27
CA ASN A 209 -18.25 -2.38 -15.82
C ASN A 209 -17.32 -3.33 -15.05
N ASN A 210 -16.11 -2.90 -14.74
CA ASN A 210 -15.35 -3.39 -13.59
C ASN A 210 -15.43 -2.25 -12.59
N THR A 211 -16.12 -2.48 -11.47
CA THR A 211 -16.27 -1.49 -10.41
C THR A 211 -14.91 -0.92 -10.09
N ASN A 212 -14.71 0.33 -10.49
CA ASN A 212 -13.60 1.17 -10.10
C ASN A 212 -13.82 1.48 -8.61
N THR A 213 -13.62 0.50 -7.74
CA THR A 213 -13.56 0.72 -6.31
C THR A 213 -12.38 1.64 -6.09
N ASN A 214 -12.66 2.85 -5.60
CA ASN A 214 -11.67 3.84 -5.18
C ASN A 214 -10.69 3.18 -4.20
N TYR A 215 -9.57 2.66 -4.72
CA TYR A 215 -8.47 2.01 -4.00
C TYR A 215 -7.65 2.99 -3.14
N ASN A 216 -8.25 4.09 -2.71
CA ASN A 216 -7.57 5.19 -2.02
C ASN A 216 -7.59 5.02 -0.49
N HIS A 217 -7.60 3.78 0.01
CA HIS A 217 -7.30 3.51 1.42
C HIS A 217 -5.83 3.16 1.59
N SER A 218 -5.19 4.02 2.38
CA SER A 218 -3.80 4.05 2.83
C SER A 218 -3.40 2.74 3.54
N ASN A 219 -2.91 1.75 2.79
CA ASN A 219 -2.42 0.50 3.37
C ASN A 219 -1.06 0.13 2.72
N ASN A 220 -0.03 -0.04 3.54
CA ASN A 220 1.40 -0.16 3.20
C ASN A 220 1.80 -1.33 2.26
N SER A 221 0.86 -2.19 1.87
CA SER A 221 1.01 -3.25 0.87
C SER A 221 0.71 -2.79 -0.56
N ALA A 222 0.50 -1.49 -0.76
CA ALA A 222 -0.02 -0.93 -2.01
C ALA A 222 0.80 -1.26 -3.27
N PRO A 223 2.16 -1.20 -3.29
CA PRO A 223 2.91 -1.48 -4.52
C PRO A 223 2.80 -2.93 -4.98
N LEU A 224 2.89 -3.89 -4.05
CA LEU A 224 2.82 -5.32 -4.39
C LEU A 224 1.43 -5.68 -4.94
N ARG A 225 0.36 -5.25 -4.28
CA ARG A 225 -1.02 -5.53 -4.72
C ARG A 225 -1.32 -4.89 -6.07
N ARG A 226 -0.92 -3.62 -6.26
CA ARG A 226 -1.08 -2.94 -7.56
C ARG A 226 -0.31 -3.66 -8.67
N LEU A 227 0.93 -4.08 -8.41
CA LEU A 227 1.72 -4.80 -9.41
C LEU A 227 1.13 -6.17 -9.74
N LEU A 228 0.71 -6.95 -8.73
CA LEU A 228 0.04 -8.23 -8.94
C LEU A 228 -1.18 -8.07 -9.84
N ARG A 229 -2.02 -7.07 -9.54
CA ARG A 229 -3.18 -6.73 -10.35
C ARG A 229 -2.79 -6.44 -11.81
N HIS A 230 -1.87 -5.52 -12.05
CA HIS A 230 -1.46 -5.17 -13.42
C HIS A 230 -0.88 -6.36 -14.19
N VAL A 231 -0.05 -7.18 -13.54
CA VAL A 231 0.56 -8.38 -14.14
C VAL A 231 -0.49 -9.43 -14.47
N PHE A 232 -1.38 -9.74 -13.52
CA PHE A 232 -2.42 -10.74 -13.75
C PHE A 232 -3.47 -10.28 -14.75
N GLU A 233 -4.04 -9.08 -14.62
CA GLU A 233 -5.02 -8.53 -15.58
C GLU A 233 -4.42 -8.40 -16.98
N GLY A 234 -3.16 -7.94 -17.08
CA GLY A 234 -2.46 -7.88 -18.36
C GLY A 234 -2.29 -9.26 -19.00
N SER A 235 -1.81 -10.24 -18.23
CA SER A 235 -1.54 -11.58 -18.74
C SER A 235 -2.82 -12.37 -19.06
N PHE A 236 -3.79 -12.34 -18.15
CA PHE A 236 -4.93 -13.25 -18.19
C PHE A 236 -6.21 -12.63 -18.73
N GLU A 237 -6.34 -11.31 -18.82
CA GLU A 237 -7.56 -10.66 -19.35
C GLU A 237 -7.30 -9.83 -20.61
N ARG A 238 -6.03 -9.53 -20.91
CA ARG A 238 -5.62 -8.72 -22.06
C ARG A 238 -4.60 -9.43 -22.97
N GLY A 239 -4.41 -10.73 -22.77
CA GLY A 239 -3.55 -11.57 -23.63
C GLY A 239 -2.07 -11.20 -23.65
N ARG A 240 -1.59 -10.27 -22.80
CA ARG A 240 -0.18 -9.83 -22.76
C ARG A 240 0.70 -11.00 -22.32
N ASP A 241 1.96 -11.00 -22.76
CA ASP A 241 2.91 -12.04 -22.38
C ASP A 241 3.55 -11.72 -21.02
N VAL A 242 3.39 -12.59 -20.03
CA VAL A 242 3.96 -12.41 -18.68
C VAL A 242 5.50 -12.39 -18.66
N SER A 243 6.14 -12.79 -19.75
CA SER A 243 7.59 -12.74 -19.94
C SER A 243 8.05 -11.59 -20.84
N ASP A 244 7.13 -10.75 -21.33
CA ASP A 244 7.46 -9.53 -22.06
C ASP A 244 7.94 -8.43 -21.09
N ARG A 245 9.21 -8.05 -21.23
CA ARG A 245 9.84 -7.05 -20.37
C ARG A 245 9.25 -5.65 -20.57
N ALA A 246 8.76 -5.29 -21.75
CA ALA A 246 8.13 -4.00 -21.99
C ALA A 246 6.81 -3.90 -21.22
N PHE A 247 5.95 -4.92 -21.34
CA PHE A 247 4.74 -5.06 -20.52
C PHE A 247 5.03 -4.99 -19.02
N LEU A 248 6.01 -5.75 -18.55
CA LEU A 248 6.35 -5.78 -17.14
C LEU A 248 6.88 -4.43 -16.63
N ALA A 249 7.63 -3.69 -17.45
CA ALA A 249 8.08 -2.35 -17.13
C ALA A 249 6.91 -1.36 -17.02
N GLU A 250 5.97 -1.38 -17.98
CA GLU A 250 4.72 -0.58 -17.91
C GLU A 250 3.94 -0.88 -16.62
N ALA A 251 3.76 -2.17 -16.29
CA ALA A 251 3.07 -2.59 -15.09
C ALA A 251 3.77 -2.14 -13.79
N ALA A 252 5.11 -2.17 -13.78
CA ALA A 252 5.91 -1.70 -12.64
C ALA A 252 5.76 -0.19 -12.42
N VAL A 253 5.74 0.61 -13.48
CA VAL A 253 5.52 2.06 -13.40
C VAL A 253 4.11 2.35 -12.91
N ALA A 254 3.08 1.73 -13.51
CA ALA A 254 1.69 1.91 -13.11
C ALA A 254 1.45 1.52 -11.64
N ALA A 255 2.20 0.54 -11.12
CA ALA A 255 2.15 0.14 -9.72
C ALA A 255 2.95 1.03 -8.76
N GLY A 256 3.75 1.98 -9.25
CA GLY A 256 4.68 2.79 -8.46
C GLY A 256 5.86 1.98 -7.89
N VAL A 257 6.26 0.91 -8.58
CA VAL A 257 7.41 0.06 -8.23
C VAL A 257 8.71 0.56 -8.87
N ALA A 258 8.57 1.24 -10.01
CA ALA A 258 9.64 1.90 -10.73
C ALA A 258 9.24 3.34 -11.07
N ALA A 259 10.22 4.25 -11.18
CA ALA A 259 9.98 5.65 -11.54
C ALA A 259 9.55 5.80 -13.01
N ASP A 260 10.17 5.04 -13.90
CA ASP A 260 9.88 4.95 -15.33
C ASP A 260 10.21 3.54 -15.86
N THR A 261 10.01 3.32 -17.16
CA THR A 261 10.28 2.03 -17.78
C THR A 261 11.77 1.69 -17.82
N ALA A 262 12.65 2.69 -17.87
CA ALA A 262 14.10 2.47 -17.87
C ALA A 262 14.60 2.01 -16.49
N ASP A 263 14.07 2.55 -15.39
CA ASP A 263 14.31 2.06 -14.02
C ASP A 263 13.82 0.62 -13.84
N ALA A 264 12.62 0.30 -14.33
CA ALA A 264 12.10 -1.06 -14.27
C ALA A 264 13.00 -2.05 -15.01
N LEU A 265 13.39 -1.72 -16.25
CA LEU A 265 14.28 -2.54 -17.07
C LEU A 265 15.69 -2.65 -16.47
N GLY A 266 16.24 -1.53 -15.98
CA GLY A 266 17.54 -1.49 -15.32
C GLY A 266 17.59 -2.39 -14.09
N TRP A 267 16.53 -2.43 -13.29
CA TRP A 267 16.42 -3.40 -12.19
C TRP A 267 16.39 -4.85 -12.66
N LEU A 268 15.63 -5.16 -13.73
CA LEU A 268 15.56 -6.52 -14.27
C LEU A 268 16.93 -7.05 -14.74
N ASP A 269 17.78 -6.16 -15.27
CA ASP A 269 19.16 -6.46 -15.69
C ASP A 269 20.16 -6.43 -14.53
N HIS A 270 19.84 -5.73 -13.44
CA HIS A 270 20.75 -5.58 -12.30
C HIS A 270 21.03 -6.93 -11.62
N PRO A 271 22.30 -7.30 -11.32
CA PRO A 271 22.64 -8.57 -10.66
C PRO A 271 21.93 -8.78 -9.32
N GLY A 272 21.64 -7.68 -8.61
CA GLY A 272 20.88 -7.70 -7.36
C GLY A 272 19.45 -8.25 -7.52
N SER A 273 18.81 -8.10 -8.68
CA SER A 273 17.47 -8.68 -8.90
C SER A 273 17.53 -10.20 -9.03
N ALA A 274 18.55 -10.74 -9.70
CA ALA A 274 18.80 -12.18 -9.78
C ALA A 274 19.14 -12.77 -8.41
N ALA A 275 20.02 -12.11 -7.65
CA ALA A 275 20.34 -12.52 -6.28
C ALA A 275 19.11 -12.49 -5.37
N ARG A 276 18.27 -11.45 -5.51
CA ARG A 276 17.02 -11.31 -4.74
C ARG A 276 16.00 -12.38 -5.10
N LEU A 277 15.90 -12.74 -6.39
CA LEU A 277 15.06 -13.85 -6.86
C LEU A 277 15.54 -15.18 -6.27
N ALA A 278 16.84 -15.47 -6.32
CA ALA A 278 17.41 -16.68 -5.74
C ALA A 278 17.15 -16.79 -4.23
N ALA A 279 17.33 -15.69 -3.49
CA ALA A 279 17.01 -15.62 -2.06
C ALA A 279 15.50 -15.80 -1.80
N GLY A 280 14.64 -15.21 -2.65
CA GLY A 280 13.19 -15.37 -2.58
C GLY A 280 12.75 -16.81 -2.83
N THR A 281 13.30 -17.49 -3.83
CA THR A 281 13.03 -18.90 -4.11
C THR A 281 13.54 -19.83 -3.02
N ALA A 282 14.70 -19.55 -2.45
CA ALA A 282 15.23 -20.33 -1.33
C ALA A 282 14.37 -20.16 -0.07
N THR A 283 13.89 -18.93 0.18
CA THR A 283 12.93 -18.67 1.26
C THR A 283 11.60 -19.37 0.99
N ALA A 284 11.14 -19.39 -0.26
CA ALA A 284 9.90 -20.05 -0.63
C ALA A 284 9.99 -21.58 -0.43
N SER A 285 11.11 -22.20 -0.81
CA SER A 285 11.34 -23.64 -0.65
C SER A 285 11.63 -24.05 0.81
N ALA A 286 12.25 -23.17 1.59
CA ALA A 286 12.44 -23.34 3.04
C ALA A 286 11.24 -22.88 3.88
N GLY A 287 10.22 -22.30 3.25
CA GLY A 287 9.03 -21.72 3.88
C GLY A 287 8.22 -22.75 4.66
N ALA A 288 7.22 -22.26 5.42
CA ALA A 288 6.45 -23.05 6.39
C ALA A 288 6.13 -24.48 5.89
N PRO A 289 6.38 -25.52 6.69
CA PRO A 289 6.26 -26.91 6.25
C PRO A 289 4.91 -27.16 5.55
N GLY A 290 4.97 -27.56 4.27
CA GLY A 290 3.80 -28.03 3.52
C GLY A 290 3.21 -27.09 2.45
N VAL A 291 3.96 -26.12 1.92
CA VAL A 291 3.60 -25.48 0.64
C VAL A 291 4.11 -26.35 -0.51
N ALA A 292 3.23 -27.20 -1.04
CA ALA A 292 3.53 -28.09 -2.17
C ALA A 292 2.80 -27.67 -3.47
N ALA A 293 1.89 -26.71 -3.40
CA ALA A 293 1.07 -26.24 -4.50
C ALA A 293 0.72 -24.76 -4.32
N VAL A 294 0.37 -24.09 -5.43
CA VAL A 294 -0.01 -22.68 -5.46
C VAL A 294 -1.42 -22.48 -6.05
N PRO A 295 -2.13 -21.40 -5.68
CA PRO A 295 -1.73 -20.41 -4.66
C PRO A 295 -1.75 -21.01 -3.26
N SER A 296 -0.86 -20.55 -2.40
CA SER A 296 -0.89 -20.86 -0.97
C SER A 296 -0.55 -19.59 -0.19
N PHE A 297 -1.26 -19.39 0.90
CA PHE A 297 -1.10 -18.23 1.76
C PHE A 297 -0.76 -18.70 3.16
N VAL A 298 0.23 -18.08 3.78
CA VAL A 298 0.60 -18.37 5.18
C VAL A 298 0.42 -17.09 5.98
N VAL A 299 -0.55 -17.10 6.89
CA VAL A 299 -0.89 -15.95 7.72
C VAL A 299 -0.20 -16.09 9.09
N GLN A 300 0.49 -15.03 9.51
CA GLN A 300 1.32 -14.97 10.72
C GLN A 300 2.34 -16.11 10.83
N GLY A 301 2.85 -16.62 9.70
CA GLY A 301 3.79 -17.74 9.68
C GLY A 301 3.22 -19.07 10.20
N LYS A 302 1.92 -19.14 10.52
CA LYS A 302 1.30 -20.25 11.26
C LYS A 302 0.12 -20.88 10.53
N PHE A 303 -0.76 -20.05 9.97
CA PHE A 303 -2.03 -20.52 9.42
C PHE A 303 -1.95 -20.60 7.89
N LYS A 304 -1.99 -21.82 7.34
CA LYS A 304 -1.96 -22.05 5.90
C LYS A 304 -3.37 -22.06 5.31
N VAL A 305 -3.58 -21.25 4.27
CA VAL A 305 -4.75 -21.29 3.39
C VAL A 305 -4.27 -21.78 2.02
N GLY A 306 -4.63 -23.02 1.66
CA GLY A 306 -4.21 -23.64 0.41
C GLY A 306 -5.27 -23.52 -0.69
N GLY A 307 -4.83 -23.14 -1.89
CA GLY A 307 -5.69 -22.96 -3.06
C GLY A 307 -6.39 -21.60 -3.09
N ALA A 308 -7.17 -21.39 -4.15
CA ALA A 308 -7.96 -20.18 -4.37
C ALA A 308 -9.24 -20.22 -3.50
N GLN A 309 -9.09 -20.08 -2.19
CA GLN A 309 -10.20 -20.07 -1.25
C GLN A 309 -10.99 -18.76 -1.32
N PRO A 310 -12.32 -18.80 -1.11
CA PRO A 310 -13.14 -17.60 -1.10
C PRO A 310 -12.82 -16.64 0.07
N PRO A 311 -13.29 -15.37 0.01
CA PRO A 311 -12.89 -14.34 0.97
C PRO A 311 -13.30 -14.62 2.41
N ASP A 312 -14.41 -15.33 2.62
CA ASP A 312 -14.93 -15.73 3.93
C ASP A 312 -13.94 -16.59 4.73
N VAL A 313 -13.17 -17.45 4.07
CA VAL A 313 -12.11 -18.24 4.71
C VAL A 313 -11.01 -17.33 5.28
N PHE A 314 -10.60 -16.31 4.52
CA PHE A 314 -9.61 -15.33 4.98
C PHE A 314 -10.18 -14.43 6.07
N LEU A 315 -11.42 -13.97 5.93
CA LEU A 315 -12.09 -13.11 6.92
C LEU A 315 -12.21 -13.80 8.27
N ALA A 316 -12.68 -15.06 8.30
CA ALA A 316 -12.78 -15.83 9.53
C ALA A 316 -11.41 -15.98 10.23
N LEU A 317 -10.35 -16.14 9.44
CA LEU A 317 -8.98 -16.19 9.96
C LEU A 317 -8.50 -14.82 10.47
N PHE A 318 -8.76 -13.73 9.75
CA PHE A 318 -8.40 -12.38 10.17
C PHE A 318 -9.15 -11.97 11.43
N ASP A 319 -10.45 -12.28 11.55
CA ASP A 319 -11.26 -12.00 12.73
C ASP A 319 -10.74 -12.75 13.95
N ARG A 320 -10.35 -14.03 13.79
CA ARG A 320 -9.70 -14.81 14.85
C ARG A 320 -8.42 -14.12 15.33
N LEU A 321 -7.57 -13.68 14.41
CA LEU A 321 -6.30 -13.02 14.73
C LEU A 321 -6.49 -11.62 15.33
N GLY A 322 -7.54 -10.90 14.91
CA GLY A 322 -7.91 -9.60 15.46
C GLY A 322 -8.44 -9.67 16.90
N GLY A 323 -9.06 -10.77 17.28
CA GLY A 323 -9.52 -11.04 18.65
C GLY A 323 -8.40 -11.43 19.62
N GLU A 324 -7.39 -12.17 19.16
CA GLU A 324 -6.25 -12.64 19.98
C GLU A 324 -5.32 -11.49 20.44
N GLY A 325 -5.36 -10.32 19.81
CA GLY A 325 -4.54 -9.15 20.17
C GLY A 325 -5.12 -8.23 21.26
N LYS A 326 -6.22 -8.63 21.92
CA LYS A 326 -6.88 -7.88 23.01
C LYS A 326 -6.81 -8.56 24.39
N ALA A 327 -6.08 -9.67 24.51
CA ALA A 327 -5.91 -10.43 25.75
C ALA A 327 -4.57 -10.13 26.44
#